data_AF-A0A7K8MJZ5-F1
#
_entry.id   AF-A0A7K8MJZ5-F1
#
_cell.length_a   1.000
_cell.length_b   1.000
_cell.length_c   1.000
_cell.angle_alpha   90.00
_cell.angle_beta   90.00
_cell.angle_gamma   90.00
#
_symmetry.space_group_name_H-M   'P 1'
#
loop_
_entity.id
_entity.type
_entity.pdbx_description
1 polymer ?
#
loop_
_entity_poly.entity_id
_entity_poly.type
_entity_poly.pdbx_seq_one_letter_code
_entity_poly.pdbx_strand_id
1 'polypeptide(L)'
;ELKRNPHLIMDGVSRFDIMQGKIGDCWMLAALGSLTLRKQFLENVLPKDQGFQDDYAGIFHFRFWQYGEWVDVVIDDRLPRQNGRYLSVQPRTSNEFWPSLLEKAYAKLRGSYQNLNGGYLSDALVDLTGGVQVQFSLKDPPPDLEEILQAADKSQCLMGCSTSGQARRDIELRNGIVQGHAYTVTGAVKIPYKNGWKHIIRLWNPWGYGEWKGPWSDDSPQWDHVEPKYREALLRNKDDGEFW
;
A
#
# COMPACT_ATOMS: atom_id res chain seq x y z
N GLU A 1 2.43 3.49 -26.64
CA GLU A 1 2.00 2.21 -27.25
C GLU A 1 0.65 1.69 -26.74
N LEU A 2 0.42 1.70 -25.42
CA LEU A 2 -0.73 1.00 -24.82
C LEU A 2 -2.03 1.81 -24.79
N LYS A 3 -1.93 3.14 -24.69
CA LYS A 3 -3.05 4.05 -24.44
C LYS A 3 -2.86 5.36 -25.19
N ARG A 4 -3.98 6.01 -25.49
CA ARG A 4 -4.01 7.41 -25.94
C ARG A 4 -4.03 8.29 -24.68
N ASN A 5 -3.19 9.33 -24.66
CA ASN A 5 -3.05 10.27 -23.53
C ASN A 5 -2.59 9.61 -22.20
N PRO A 6 -1.41 8.97 -22.18
CA PRO A 6 -0.84 8.44 -20.93
C PRO A 6 -0.43 9.58 -19.99
N HIS A 7 -0.57 9.35 -18.69
CA HIS A 7 -0.13 10.24 -17.64
C HIS A 7 0.72 9.44 -16.65
N LEU A 8 1.72 10.11 -16.07
CA LEU A 8 2.49 9.48 -14.99
C LEU A 8 1.59 9.36 -13.76
N ILE A 9 1.02 10.49 -13.34
CA ILE A 9 0.09 10.62 -12.22
C ILE A 9 -1.22 11.26 -12.74
N MET A 10 -2.37 10.77 -12.30
CA MET A 10 -3.68 11.37 -12.54
C MET A 10 -4.37 11.69 -11.23
N ASP A 11 -4.85 12.92 -11.05
CA ASP A 11 -5.59 13.34 -9.85
C ASP A 11 -4.83 13.15 -8.51
N GLY A 12 -3.49 13.11 -8.59
CA GLY A 12 -2.59 12.91 -7.45
C GLY A 12 -2.25 11.45 -7.23
N VAL A 13 -1.38 11.18 -6.24
CA VAL A 13 -0.94 9.81 -5.92
C VAL A 13 -1.76 9.26 -4.77
N SER A 14 -2.28 8.06 -4.94
CA SER A 14 -3.15 7.38 -3.99
C SER A 14 -2.82 5.90 -3.90
N ARG A 15 -2.93 5.31 -2.70
CA ARG A 15 -2.89 3.85 -2.53
C ARG A 15 -3.88 3.13 -3.44
N PHE A 16 -5.00 3.78 -3.76
CA PHE A 16 -6.03 3.24 -4.62
C PHE A 16 -5.62 3.14 -6.10
N ASP A 17 -4.47 3.68 -6.51
CA ASP A 17 -3.95 3.54 -7.87
C ASP A 17 -3.24 2.18 -8.05
N ILE A 18 -2.91 1.52 -6.94
CA ILE A 18 -2.18 0.26 -6.84
C ILE A 18 -3.17 -0.90 -6.81
N MET A 19 -3.04 -1.82 -7.76
CA MET A 19 -3.69 -3.13 -7.69
C MET A 19 -2.64 -4.20 -8.01
N GLN A 20 -2.29 -5.01 -7.03
CA GLN A 20 -1.23 -6.01 -7.17
C GLN A 20 -1.48 -6.93 -8.37
N GLY A 21 -0.38 -7.21 -9.10
CA GLY A 21 -0.37 -8.13 -10.21
C GLY A 21 -0.21 -9.59 -9.78
N LYS A 22 0.53 -10.36 -10.58
CA LYS A 22 0.84 -11.77 -10.28
C LYS A 22 2.15 -11.97 -9.52
N ILE A 23 2.85 -10.88 -9.23
CA ILE A 23 4.14 -10.89 -8.53
C ILE A 23 3.84 -10.94 -7.02
N GLY A 24 4.60 -11.75 -6.28
CA GLY A 24 4.45 -11.91 -4.83
C GLY A 24 5.10 -10.79 -4.02
N ASP A 25 4.87 -9.54 -4.41
CA ASP A 25 5.51 -8.33 -3.87
C ASP A 25 4.57 -7.47 -3.02
N CYS A 26 3.55 -8.10 -2.43
CA CYS A 26 2.58 -7.46 -1.54
C CYS A 26 3.24 -6.63 -0.42
N TRP A 27 4.37 -7.11 0.10
CA TRP A 27 5.18 -6.42 1.11
C TRP A 27 5.66 -5.05 0.63
N MET A 28 6.13 -4.94 -0.61
CA MET A 28 6.57 -3.67 -1.19
C MET A 28 5.37 -2.77 -1.51
N LEU A 29 4.32 -3.33 -2.12
CA LEU A 29 3.12 -2.57 -2.47
C LEU A 29 2.34 -2.05 -1.25
N ALA A 30 2.33 -2.79 -0.14
CA ALA A 30 1.78 -2.31 1.12
C ALA A 30 2.65 -1.18 1.72
N ALA A 31 3.98 -1.28 1.67
CA ALA A 31 4.84 -0.17 2.08
C ALA A 31 4.57 1.08 1.21
N LEU A 32 4.45 0.89 -0.11
CA LEU A 32 4.14 1.95 -1.05
C LEU A 32 2.77 2.58 -0.78
N GLY A 33 1.75 1.77 -0.48
CA GLY A 33 0.43 2.23 -0.05
C GLY A 33 0.51 3.17 1.16
N SER A 34 1.32 2.81 2.16
CA SER A 34 1.55 3.66 3.33
C SER A 34 2.27 4.97 2.99
N LEU A 35 3.23 4.94 2.04
CA LEU A 35 3.93 6.13 1.56
C LEU A 35 2.98 7.14 0.90
N THR A 36 1.97 6.67 0.16
CA THR A 36 0.99 7.57 -0.49
C THR A 36 0.22 8.44 0.52
N LEU A 37 0.12 8.02 1.77
CA LEU A 37 -0.52 8.78 2.85
C LEU A 37 0.36 9.93 3.35
N ARG A 38 1.66 9.92 3.02
CA ARG A 38 2.68 10.85 3.53
C ARG A 38 3.34 11.59 2.37
N LYS A 39 2.62 12.55 1.79
CA LYS A 39 3.06 13.33 0.60
C LYS A 39 4.47 13.92 0.73
N GLN A 40 4.88 14.30 1.95
CA GLN A 40 6.22 14.85 2.22
C GLN A 40 7.38 13.91 1.85
N PHE A 41 7.18 12.59 1.97
CA PHE A 41 8.19 11.59 1.64
C PHE A 41 8.06 11.06 0.22
N LEU A 42 6.87 11.20 -0.38
CA LEU A 42 6.59 10.70 -1.71
C LEU A 42 7.52 11.34 -2.76
N GLU A 43 7.79 12.64 -2.66
CA GLU A 43 8.66 13.36 -3.60
C GLU A 43 10.12 12.90 -3.53
N ASN A 44 10.55 12.31 -2.40
CA ASN A 44 11.88 11.72 -2.31
C ASN A 44 11.98 10.50 -3.22
N VAL A 45 10.90 9.72 -3.36
CA VAL A 45 10.86 8.46 -4.14
C VAL A 45 10.41 8.68 -5.58
N LEU A 46 9.43 9.57 -5.78
CA LEU A 46 8.80 9.90 -7.06
C LEU A 46 9.01 11.39 -7.40
N PRO A 47 10.13 11.73 -8.05
CA PRO A 47 10.41 13.08 -8.54
C PRO A 47 9.31 13.58 -9.49
N LYS A 48 9.00 14.90 -9.44
CA LYS A 48 7.91 15.55 -10.19
C LYS A 48 8.31 16.09 -11.57
N ASP A 49 9.60 16.03 -11.90
CA ASP A 49 10.24 16.53 -13.11
C ASP A 49 10.18 15.55 -14.29
N GLN A 50 9.21 14.64 -14.29
CA GLN A 50 9.04 13.59 -15.29
C GLN A 50 7.55 13.40 -15.64
N GLY A 51 7.30 12.96 -16.87
CA GLY A 51 5.95 12.80 -17.39
C GLY A 51 5.95 12.26 -18.82
N PHE A 52 4.76 12.16 -19.40
CA PHE A 52 4.55 11.69 -20.79
C PHE A 52 4.34 12.86 -21.79
N GLN A 53 4.56 14.09 -21.35
CA GLN A 53 4.33 15.32 -22.12
C GLN A 53 5.62 15.81 -22.82
N ASP A 54 5.87 17.13 -22.82
CA ASP A 54 6.70 17.83 -23.80
C ASP A 54 8.16 17.32 -23.96
N ASP A 55 8.76 16.78 -22.90
CA ASP A 55 10.14 16.25 -22.90
C ASP A 55 10.21 14.71 -22.84
N TYR A 56 9.12 14.03 -23.20
CA TYR A 56 9.03 12.57 -23.11
C TYR A 56 9.98 11.86 -24.08
N ALA A 57 10.90 11.08 -23.51
CA ALA A 57 11.85 10.23 -24.26
C ALA A 57 11.73 8.73 -23.90
N GLY A 58 10.63 8.29 -23.29
CA GLY A 58 10.46 6.90 -22.85
C GLY A 58 11.34 6.52 -21.66
N ILE A 59 11.71 7.49 -20.85
CA ILE A 59 12.63 7.36 -19.71
C ILE A 59 11.99 7.97 -18.46
N PHE A 60 12.12 7.27 -17.33
CA PHE A 60 11.62 7.67 -16.02
C PHE A 60 12.67 7.34 -14.96
N HIS A 61 12.54 7.94 -13.78
CA HIS A 61 13.46 7.66 -12.67
C HIS A 61 12.79 7.73 -11.31
N PHE A 62 13.27 6.91 -10.38
CA PHE A 62 12.73 6.78 -9.04
C PHE A 62 13.89 6.64 -8.08
N ARG A 63 13.75 7.14 -6.85
CA ARG A 63 14.83 7.07 -5.87
C ARG A 63 14.46 6.13 -4.74
N PHE A 64 15.43 5.33 -4.32
CA PHE A 64 15.28 4.41 -3.21
C PHE A 64 16.46 4.57 -2.28
N TRP A 65 16.22 4.47 -0.99
CA TRP A 65 17.26 4.45 0.01
C TRP A 65 17.95 3.09 0.02
N GLN A 66 19.25 3.04 -0.19
CA GLN A 66 20.05 1.82 -0.10
C GLN A 66 21.29 2.10 0.72
N TYR A 67 21.51 1.30 1.77
CA TYR A 67 22.75 1.27 2.55
C TYR A 67 23.27 2.64 3.04
N GLY A 68 22.39 3.61 3.30
CA GLY A 68 22.78 4.93 3.80
C GLY A 68 22.73 6.06 2.78
N GLU A 69 22.33 5.79 1.53
CA GLU A 69 22.25 6.79 0.47
C GLU A 69 20.98 6.65 -0.39
N TRP A 70 20.54 7.77 -0.97
CA TRP A 70 19.48 7.77 -1.98
C TRP A 70 20.07 7.42 -3.35
N VAL A 71 19.64 6.29 -3.90
CA VAL A 71 20.04 5.79 -5.22
C VAL A 71 18.97 6.15 -6.23
N ASP A 72 19.35 6.88 -7.28
CA ASP A 72 18.48 7.24 -8.39
C ASP A 72 18.48 6.12 -9.47
N VAL A 73 17.31 5.51 -9.67
CA VAL A 73 17.11 4.35 -10.53
C VAL A 73 16.34 4.75 -11.78
N VAL A 74 17.08 4.88 -12.87
CA VAL A 74 16.54 5.19 -14.20
C VAL A 74 16.01 3.94 -14.88
N ILE A 75 14.84 4.00 -15.51
CA ILE A 75 14.23 2.93 -16.29
C ILE A 75 13.65 3.45 -17.60
N ASP A 76 13.54 2.57 -18.61
CA ASP A 76 12.62 2.82 -19.72
C ASP A 76 11.16 2.53 -19.32
N ASP A 77 10.20 2.85 -20.17
CA ASP A 77 8.77 2.71 -19.88
C ASP A 77 8.14 1.37 -20.35
N ARG A 78 8.95 0.42 -20.83
CA ARG A 78 8.44 -0.88 -21.31
C ARG A 78 7.97 -1.76 -20.15
N LEU A 79 6.69 -2.06 -20.07
CA LEU A 79 6.10 -2.85 -18.97
C LEU A 79 5.80 -4.30 -19.38
N PRO A 80 6.04 -5.29 -18.50
CA PRO A 80 5.78 -6.70 -18.80
C PRO A 80 4.29 -6.98 -18.90
N ARG A 81 3.86 -7.56 -20.04
CA ARG A 81 2.48 -7.96 -20.27
C ARG A 81 2.38 -9.39 -20.77
N GLN A 82 1.33 -10.09 -20.33
CA GLN A 82 0.98 -11.42 -20.81
C GLN A 82 -0.51 -11.42 -21.16
N ASN A 83 -0.84 -11.87 -22.37
CA ASN A 83 -2.22 -11.93 -22.87
C ASN A 83 -2.99 -10.61 -22.72
N GLY A 84 -2.32 -9.49 -23.00
CA GLY A 84 -2.92 -8.16 -22.90
C GLY A 84 -3.17 -7.67 -21.47
N ARG A 85 -2.66 -8.34 -20.42
CA ARG A 85 -2.72 -7.88 -19.02
C ARG A 85 -1.32 -7.61 -18.48
N TYR A 86 -1.21 -6.70 -17.52
CA TYR A 86 0.06 -6.49 -16.80
C TYR A 86 0.38 -7.72 -15.95
N LEU A 87 1.66 -8.08 -15.91
CA LEU A 87 2.17 -9.08 -14.96
C LEU A 87 2.48 -8.43 -13.60
N SER A 88 3.02 -7.22 -13.67
CA SER A 88 3.27 -6.25 -12.60
C SER A 88 1.98 -5.68 -11.99
N VAL A 89 2.11 -4.80 -11.00
CA VAL A 89 1.04 -3.93 -10.53
C VAL A 89 0.26 -3.33 -11.72
N GLN A 90 -1.05 -3.45 -11.61
CA GLN A 90 -2.02 -2.92 -12.55
C GLN A 90 -2.45 -1.53 -12.05
N PRO A 91 -2.37 -0.49 -12.89
CA PRO A 91 -2.92 0.81 -12.52
C PRO A 91 -4.45 0.72 -12.49
N ARG A 92 -5.07 1.34 -11.47
CA ARG A 92 -6.53 1.36 -11.34
C ARG A 92 -7.20 2.07 -12.51
N THR A 93 -6.66 3.21 -12.92
CA THR A 93 -7.12 3.90 -14.12
C THR A 93 -6.25 3.50 -15.31
N SER A 94 -6.87 3.39 -16.48
CA SER A 94 -6.17 2.77 -17.60
C SER A 94 -5.06 3.62 -18.21
N ASN A 95 -4.97 4.91 -17.85
CA ASN A 95 -4.05 5.90 -18.41
C ASN A 95 -3.01 6.42 -17.41
N GLU A 96 -2.97 5.89 -16.19
CA GLU A 96 -2.00 6.24 -15.16
C GLU A 96 -0.93 5.15 -15.05
N PHE A 97 0.33 5.52 -14.83
CA PHE A 97 1.46 4.57 -14.96
C PHE A 97 2.49 4.62 -13.81
N TRP A 98 2.39 5.56 -12.87
CA TRP A 98 3.35 5.67 -11.77
C TRP A 98 3.51 4.36 -10.97
N PRO A 99 2.47 3.56 -10.64
CA PRO A 99 2.66 2.36 -9.82
C PRO A 99 3.50 1.34 -10.57
N SER A 100 3.18 1.08 -11.84
CA SER A 100 3.85 0.08 -12.66
C SER A 100 5.29 0.44 -12.97
N LEU A 101 5.57 1.73 -13.19
CA LEU A 101 6.92 2.23 -13.42
C LEU A 101 7.76 2.20 -12.13
N LEU A 102 7.17 2.55 -10.98
CA LEU A 102 7.87 2.46 -9.70
C LEU A 102 8.21 1.02 -9.33
N GLU A 103 7.25 0.09 -9.47
CA GLU A 103 7.50 -1.35 -9.25
C GLU A 103 8.60 -1.87 -10.18
N LYS A 104 8.64 -1.40 -11.44
CA LYS A 104 9.73 -1.73 -12.38
C LYS A 104 11.09 -1.21 -11.91
N ALA A 105 11.15 0.03 -11.45
CA ALA A 105 12.39 0.62 -10.94
C ALA A 105 12.88 -0.14 -9.69
N TYR A 106 11.97 -0.50 -8.79
CA TYR A 106 12.28 -1.33 -7.64
C TYR A 106 12.73 -2.74 -8.04
N ALA A 107 12.07 -3.37 -9.02
CA ALA A 107 12.50 -4.65 -9.59
C ALA A 107 13.90 -4.58 -10.19
N LYS A 108 14.24 -3.49 -10.90
CA LYS A 108 15.59 -3.23 -11.41
C LYS A 108 16.60 -3.12 -10.27
N LEU A 109 16.27 -2.36 -9.22
CA LEU A 109 17.12 -2.22 -8.03
C LEU A 109 17.41 -3.57 -7.37
N ARG A 110 16.39 -4.43 -7.29
CA ARG A 110 16.50 -5.80 -6.74
C ARG A 110 17.02 -6.82 -7.76
N GLY A 111 17.38 -6.39 -8.97
CA GLY A 111 17.96 -7.19 -10.05
C GLY A 111 16.95 -7.89 -10.98
N SER A 112 15.72 -8.17 -10.53
CA SER A 112 14.63 -8.65 -11.39
C SER A 112 13.28 -8.63 -10.67
N TYR A 113 12.19 -8.71 -11.43
CA TYR A 113 10.84 -8.93 -10.87
C TYR A 113 10.72 -10.24 -10.09
N GLN A 114 11.44 -11.29 -10.50
CA GLN A 114 11.43 -12.58 -9.80
C GLN A 114 11.92 -12.43 -8.35
N ASN A 115 12.88 -11.54 -8.12
CA ASN A 115 13.46 -11.26 -6.81
C ASN A 115 12.53 -10.46 -5.88
N LEU A 116 11.37 -10.00 -6.37
CA LEU A 116 10.36 -9.36 -5.54
C LEU A 116 9.40 -10.37 -4.89
N ASN A 117 9.41 -11.63 -5.32
CA ASN A 117 8.54 -12.67 -4.76
C ASN A 117 8.98 -13.04 -3.33
N GLY A 118 8.20 -12.58 -2.36
CA GLY A 118 8.49 -12.77 -0.93
C GLY A 118 9.55 -11.80 -0.43
N GLY A 119 9.21 -11.04 0.60
CA GLY A 119 10.11 -10.09 1.24
C GLY A 119 9.50 -9.56 2.52
N TYR A 120 10.24 -8.69 3.21
CA TYR A 120 9.80 -8.11 4.47
C TYR A 120 9.28 -6.70 4.26
N LEU A 121 8.05 -6.46 4.71
CA LEU A 121 7.42 -5.13 4.70
C LEU A 121 8.34 -4.06 5.32
N SER A 122 9.05 -4.42 6.40
CA SER A 122 10.04 -3.55 7.05
C SER A 122 11.15 -3.08 6.12
N ASP A 123 11.64 -3.95 5.22
CA ASP A 123 12.72 -3.62 4.31
C ASP A 123 12.23 -2.62 3.27
N ALA A 124 11.03 -2.81 2.72
CA ALA A 124 10.45 -1.84 1.80
C ALA A 124 10.18 -0.49 2.47
N LEU A 125 9.73 -0.48 3.73
CA LEU A 125 9.56 0.77 4.48
C LEU A 125 10.88 1.54 4.62
N VAL A 126 11.99 0.85 4.87
CA VAL A 126 13.33 1.46 4.92
C VAL A 126 13.75 1.93 3.53
N ASP A 127 13.61 1.09 2.50
CA ASP A 127 14.00 1.44 1.12
C ASP A 127 13.23 2.67 0.59
N LEU A 128 12.00 2.91 1.05
CA LEU A 128 11.19 4.05 0.65
C LEU A 128 11.41 5.32 1.48
N THR A 129 12.13 5.24 2.60
CA THR A 129 12.20 6.37 3.56
C THR A 129 13.58 6.70 4.10
N GLY A 130 14.49 5.72 4.16
CA GLY A 130 15.72 5.78 4.95
C GLY A 130 15.51 5.85 6.46
N GLY A 131 14.29 5.61 6.94
CA GLY A 131 13.92 5.69 8.35
C GLY A 131 14.33 4.46 9.18
N VAL A 132 14.07 4.55 10.49
CA VAL A 132 14.20 3.43 11.42
C VAL A 132 12.87 2.70 11.52
N GLN A 133 12.92 1.36 11.48
CA GLN A 133 11.73 0.52 11.59
C GLN A 133 11.63 -0.12 12.99
N VAL A 134 10.40 -0.27 13.48
CA VAL A 134 10.09 -0.96 14.73
C VAL A 134 8.97 -1.96 14.43
N GLN A 135 9.13 -3.20 14.90
CA GLN A 135 8.16 -4.27 14.67
C GLN A 135 7.61 -4.79 15.99
N PHE A 136 6.31 -5.02 16.04
CA PHE A 136 5.62 -5.57 17.20
C PHE A 136 4.94 -6.90 16.84
N SER A 137 5.07 -7.90 17.71
CA SER A 137 4.33 -9.15 17.59
C SER A 137 2.91 -8.95 18.13
N LEU A 138 1.88 -9.11 17.31
CA LEU A 138 0.49 -9.05 17.79
C LEU A 138 0.07 -10.28 18.61
N LYS A 139 0.90 -11.32 18.70
CA LYS A 139 0.68 -12.45 19.62
C LYS A 139 1.08 -12.11 21.06
N ASP A 140 1.98 -11.14 21.22
CA ASP A 140 2.48 -10.65 22.50
C ASP A 140 2.74 -9.13 22.36
N PRO A 141 1.65 -8.33 22.21
CA PRO A 141 1.78 -6.91 21.95
C PRO A 141 2.22 -6.16 23.21
N PRO A 142 2.97 -5.04 23.07
CA PRO A 142 3.25 -4.19 24.21
C PRO A 142 1.93 -3.63 24.80
N PRO A 143 1.86 -3.40 26.12
CA PRO A 143 0.62 -2.99 26.78
C PRO A 143 0.11 -1.63 26.29
N ASP A 144 0.99 -0.80 25.73
CA ASP A 144 0.76 0.54 25.21
C ASP A 144 0.73 0.59 23.67
N LEU A 145 0.44 -0.53 23.00
CA LEU A 145 0.37 -0.60 21.53
C LEU A 145 -0.57 0.45 20.93
N GLU A 146 -1.69 0.75 21.61
CA GLU A 146 -2.66 1.73 21.15
C GLU A 146 -2.06 3.15 21.14
N GLU A 147 -1.36 3.53 22.21
CA GLU A 147 -0.66 4.81 22.32
C GLU A 147 0.48 4.90 21.31
N ILE A 148 1.21 3.80 21.08
CA ILE A 148 2.28 3.72 20.08
C ILE A 148 1.72 3.97 18.67
N LEU A 149 0.60 3.34 18.31
CA LEU A 149 -0.04 3.52 17.01
C LEU A 149 -0.53 4.97 16.81
N GLN A 150 -1.10 5.57 17.85
CA GLN A 150 -1.52 6.98 17.80
C GLN A 150 -0.33 7.93 17.67
N ALA A 151 0.77 7.66 18.38
CA ALA A 151 1.99 8.45 18.28
C ALA A 151 2.63 8.32 16.89
N ALA A 152 2.64 7.11 16.32
CA ALA A 152 3.14 6.84 14.98
C ALA A 152 2.32 7.59 13.91
N ASP A 153 0.98 7.57 13.99
CA ASP A 153 0.14 8.31 13.05
C ASP A 153 0.34 9.83 13.16
N LYS A 154 0.36 10.37 14.38
CA LYS A 154 0.64 11.80 14.63
C LYS A 154 2.01 12.23 14.12
N SER A 155 3.00 11.34 14.24
CA SER A 155 4.37 11.58 13.76
C SER A 155 4.53 11.30 12.26
N GLN A 156 3.45 11.02 11.55
CA GLN A 156 3.44 10.76 10.12
C GLN A 156 4.30 9.53 9.73
N CYS A 157 4.46 8.57 10.65
CA CYS A 157 5.12 7.30 10.34
C CYS A 157 4.35 6.54 9.26
N LEU A 158 5.10 5.77 8.48
CA LEU A 158 4.56 4.76 7.59
C LEU A 158 4.30 3.49 8.41
N MET A 159 3.13 2.88 8.23
CA MET A 159 2.70 1.74 9.03
C MET A 159 2.11 0.66 8.13
N GLY A 160 2.35 -0.58 8.51
CA GLY A 160 1.74 -1.73 7.89
C GLY A 160 1.80 -2.94 8.80
N CYS A 161 1.09 -3.98 8.42
CA CYS A 161 1.04 -5.22 9.17
C CYS A 161 1.03 -6.41 8.21
N SER A 162 1.26 -7.60 8.73
CA SER A 162 1.28 -8.82 7.93
C SER A 162 0.73 -10.00 8.70
N THR A 163 0.14 -10.94 7.99
CA THR A 163 -0.26 -12.22 8.56
C THR A 163 0.84 -13.26 8.36
N SER A 164 1.01 -14.16 9.32
CA SER A 164 1.90 -15.32 9.13
C SER A 164 1.23 -16.35 8.21
N GLY A 165 1.96 -16.89 7.25
CA GLY A 165 1.52 -17.99 6.39
C GLY A 165 2.65 -19.01 6.18
N GLN A 166 2.29 -20.30 6.09
CA GLN A 166 3.24 -21.38 5.75
C GLN A 166 3.07 -21.86 4.31
N ALA A 167 1.99 -21.44 3.65
CA ALA A 167 1.70 -21.84 2.29
C ALA A 167 2.59 -21.09 1.30
N ARG A 168 3.00 -21.78 0.23
CA ARG A 168 3.71 -21.16 -0.92
C ARG A 168 2.83 -20.24 -1.77
N ARG A 169 1.55 -20.13 -1.42
CA ARG A 169 0.52 -19.36 -2.13
C ARG A 169 -0.33 -18.63 -1.11
N ASP A 170 -0.83 -17.47 -1.51
CA ASP A 170 -1.77 -16.69 -0.73
C ASP A 170 -3.10 -17.45 -0.60
N ILE A 171 -3.59 -17.54 0.64
CA ILE A 171 -4.85 -18.21 0.97
C ILE A 171 -5.76 -17.18 1.64
N GLU A 172 -6.83 -16.80 0.96
CA GLU A 172 -7.92 -16.02 1.56
C GLU A 172 -8.71 -16.91 2.53
N LEU A 173 -8.79 -16.48 3.78
CA LEU A 173 -9.58 -17.13 4.82
C LEU A 173 -11.06 -16.80 4.65
N ARG A 174 -11.92 -17.58 5.32
CA ARG A 174 -13.39 -17.35 5.28
C ARG A 174 -13.81 -15.96 5.76
N ASN A 175 -13.01 -15.34 6.62
CA ASN A 175 -13.23 -13.99 7.13
C ASN A 175 -12.64 -12.89 6.22
N GLY A 176 -12.11 -13.25 5.05
CA GLY A 176 -11.56 -12.33 4.05
C GLY A 176 -10.08 -11.97 4.24
N ILE A 177 -9.46 -12.29 5.38
CA ILE A 177 -8.03 -12.05 5.58
C ILE A 177 -7.20 -13.05 4.79
N VAL A 178 -6.15 -12.57 4.14
CA VAL A 178 -5.20 -13.40 3.37
C VAL A 178 -4.04 -13.80 4.27
N GLN A 179 -3.65 -15.08 4.24
CA GLN A 179 -2.48 -15.60 4.96
C GLN A 179 -1.18 -15.32 4.23
N GLY A 180 -0.10 -15.03 4.98
CA GLY A 180 1.22 -14.76 4.42
C GLY A 180 1.30 -13.45 3.66
N HIS A 181 0.39 -12.51 3.95
CA HIS A 181 0.15 -11.32 3.14
C HIS A 181 0.36 -10.04 3.94
N ALA A 182 0.81 -8.98 3.25
CA ALA A 182 1.06 -7.67 3.82
C ALA A 182 -0.10 -6.71 3.53
N TYR A 183 -0.41 -5.88 4.52
CA TYR A 183 -1.44 -4.85 4.49
C TYR A 183 -0.86 -3.52 4.93
N THR A 184 -1.42 -2.43 4.41
CA THR A 184 -1.13 -1.08 4.91
C THR A 184 -2.02 -0.78 6.12
N VAL A 185 -1.49 -0.14 7.15
CA VAL A 185 -2.33 0.48 8.20
C VAL A 185 -2.63 1.91 7.75
N THR A 186 -3.89 2.21 7.45
CA THR A 186 -4.32 3.51 6.89
C THR A 186 -5.06 4.41 7.89
N GLY A 187 -5.26 3.93 9.12
CA GLY A 187 -5.82 4.72 10.20
C GLY A 187 -6.00 3.91 11.48
N ALA A 188 -6.05 4.60 12.62
CA ALA A 188 -6.40 4.03 13.91
C ALA A 188 -7.20 5.06 14.69
N VAL A 189 -8.41 4.72 15.13
CA VAL A 189 -9.31 5.68 15.79
C VAL A 189 -10.00 5.07 17.00
N LYS A 190 -10.34 5.95 17.95
CA LYS A 190 -11.18 5.65 19.10
C LYS A 190 -12.55 6.28 18.89
N ILE A 191 -13.60 5.47 18.86
CA ILE A 191 -14.98 5.94 18.67
C ILE A 191 -15.86 5.59 19.87
N PRO A 192 -16.87 6.43 20.20
CA PRO A 192 -17.95 6.02 21.08
C PRO A 192 -18.72 4.85 20.45
N TYR A 193 -18.96 3.81 21.24
CA TYR A 193 -19.72 2.65 20.82
C TYR A 193 -20.48 2.07 22.00
N LYS A 194 -21.82 2.04 21.90
CA LYS A 194 -22.72 1.65 23.00
C LYS A 194 -22.41 2.50 24.25
N ASN A 195 -22.12 1.86 25.39
CA ASN A 195 -21.88 2.52 26.68
C ASN A 195 -20.39 2.78 26.96
N GLY A 196 -19.53 2.77 25.93
CA GLY A 196 -18.10 2.93 26.12
C GLY A 196 -17.36 3.39 24.87
N TRP A 197 -16.07 3.10 24.83
CA TRP A 197 -15.19 3.44 23.72
C TRP A 197 -14.69 2.18 23.04
N LYS A 198 -14.52 2.25 21.72
CA LYS A 198 -13.95 1.19 20.91
C LYS A 198 -12.78 1.72 20.08
N HIS A 199 -11.66 1.03 20.13
CA HIS A 199 -10.56 1.23 19.19
C HIS A 199 -10.78 0.34 17.96
N ILE A 200 -10.63 0.92 16.79
CA ILE A 200 -10.67 0.24 15.49
C ILE A 200 -9.50 0.71 14.64
N ILE A 201 -8.98 -0.17 13.80
CA ILE A 201 -7.83 0.08 12.92
C ILE A 201 -8.29 -0.15 11.48
N ARG A 202 -7.88 0.74 10.57
CA ARG A 202 -8.20 0.59 9.15
C ARG A 202 -7.01 0.01 8.43
N LEU A 203 -7.25 -1.05 7.68
CA LEU A 203 -6.26 -1.74 6.87
C LEU A 203 -6.60 -1.58 5.39
N TRP A 204 -5.57 -1.59 4.54
CA TRP A 204 -5.75 -1.65 3.09
C TRP A 204 -4.95 -2.81 2.49
N ASN A 205 -5.64 -3.62 1.70
CA ASN A 205 -5.10 -4.74 0.95
C ASN A 205 -4.52 -4.26 -0.39
N PRO A 206 -3.21 -4.45 -0.68
CA PRO A 206 -2.60 -4.02 -1.94
C PRO A 206 -3.13 -4.74 -3.18
N TRP A 207 -3.94 -5.79 -3.03
CA TRP A 207 -4.71 -6.36 -4.15
C TRP A 207 -5.76 -5.38 -4.71
N GLY A 208 -6.18 -4.39 -3.93
CA GLY A 208 -7.23 -3.45 -4.28
C GLY A 208 -8.65 -4.03 -4.18
N TYR A 209 -8.75 -5.22 -3.59
CA TYR A 209 -9.98 -5.95 -3.25
C TYR A 209 -9.68 -6.95 -2.13
N GLY A 210 -10.70 -7.65 -1.64
CA GLY A 210 -10.51 -8.73 -0.66
C GLY A 210 -10.37 -8.16 0.74
N GLU A 211 -11.51 -8.02 1.40
CA GLU A 211 -11.68 -7.26 2.62
C GLU A 211 -12.14 -8.14 3.78
N TRP A 212 -11.95 -7.66 5.00
CA TRP A 212 -12.49 -8.27 6.22
C TRP A 212 -14.02 -8.41 6.16
N LYS A 213 -14.52 -9.58 6.54
CA LYS A 213 -15.97 -9.93 6.51
C LYS A 213 -16.56 -10.08 7.92
N GLY A 214 -15.85 -9.61 8.95
CA GLY A 214 -16.26 -9.74 10.35
C GLY A 214 -16.79 -8.43 10.93
N PRO A 215 -16.81 -8.29 12.27
CA PRO A 215 -17.20 -7.05 12.92
C PRO A 215 -16.41 -5.86 12.38
N TRP A 216 -17.11 -4.77 12.03
CA TRP A 216 -16.57 -3.52 11.47
C TRP A 216 -16.23 -3.53 9.97
N SER A 217 -16.48 -4.64 9.26
CA SER A 217 -16.53 -4.65 7.79
C SER A 217 -17.48 -3.58 7.22
N ASP A 218 -17.37 -3.30 5.93
CA ASP A 218 -18.16 -2.29 5.23
C ASP A 218 -19.69 -2.46 5.35
N ASP A 219 -20.15 -3.71 5.42
CA ASP A 219 -21.55 -4.10 5.54
C ASP A 219 -21.94 -4.50 6.97
N SER A 220 -21.05 -4.30 7.94
CA SER A 220 -21.20 -4.81 9.30
C SER A 220 -22.30 -4.08 10.09
N PRO A 221 -23.19 -4.79 10.82
CA PRO A 221 -24.25 -4.18 11.63
C PRO A 221 -23.74 -3.36 12.83
N GLN A 222 -22.44 -3.46 13.14
CA GLN A 222 -21.78 -2.65 14.16
C GLN A 222 -21.94 -1.16 13.84
N TRP A 223 -21.90 -0.78 12.57
CA TRP A 223 -22.03 0.61 12.12
C TRP A 223 -23.41 1.21 12.41
N ASP A 224 -24.46 0.40 12.57
CA ASP A 224 -25.81 0.89 12.91
C ASP A 224 -25.91 1.42 14.35
N HIS A 225 -24.92 1.12 15.19
CA HIS A 225 -24.85 1.58 16.58
C HIS A 225 -23.81 2.69 16.78
N VAL A 226 -23.24 3.22 15.70
CA VAL A 226 -22.27 4.33 15.73
C VAL A 226 -23.01 5.64 15.46
N GLU A 227 -22.66 6.70 16.19
CA GLU A 227 -23.24 8.02 15.94
C GLU A 227 -23.03 8.45 14.47
N PRO A 228 -24.03 9.08 13.81
CA PRO A 228 -23.96 9.43 12.40
C PRO A 228 -22.68 10.17 11.99
N LYS A 229 -22.21 11.10 12.83
CA LYS A 229 -20.99 11.89 12.57
C LYS A 229 -19.73 11.01 12.39
N TYR A 230 -19.59 9.93 13.17
CA TYR A 230 -18.44 9.02 13.05
C TYR A 230 -18.66 8.03 11.91
N ARG A 231 -19.90 7.54 11.73
CA ARG A 231 -20.24 6.63 10.64
C ARG A 231 -19.97 7.29 9.28
N GLU A 232 -20.45 8.51 9.07
CA GLU A 232 -20.23 9.27 7.82
C GLU A 232 -18.76 9.61 7.57
N ALA A 233 -17.98 9.83 8.63
CA ALA A 233 -16.56 10.12 8.52
C ALA A 233 -15.70 8.88 8.22
N LEU A 234 -16.06 7.72 8.77
CA LEU A 234 -15.20 6.53 8.79
C LEU A 234 -15.65 5.44 7.81
N LEU A 235 -16.96 5.24 7.65
CA LEU A 235 -17.51 4.18 6.80
C LEU A 235 -17.49 4.62 5.34
N ARG A 236 -16.87 3.80 4.51
CA ARG A 236 -16.98 3.83 3.05
C ARG A 236 -17.38 2.42 2.68
N ASN A 237 -18.55 2.24 2.06
CA ASN A 237 -19.01 0.91 1.67
C ASN A 237 -18.65 0.71 0.19
N LYS A 238 -17.49 0.10 -0.05
CA LYS A 238 -16.92 -0.07 -1.37
C LYS A 238 -15.81 -1.12 -1.35
N ASP A 239 -15.91 -2.12 -2.22
CA ASP A 239 -14.84 -3.09 -2.45
C ASP A 239 -13.64 -2.42 -3.15
N ASP A 240 -12.73 -1.86 -2.36
CA ASP A 240 -11.46 -1.28 -2.81
C ASP A 240 -10.25 -1.73 -1.98
N GLY A 241 -10.44 -2.77 -1.17
CA GLY A 241 -9.44 -3.43 -0.35
C GLY A 241 -9.22 -2.74 1.00
N GLU A 242 -9.88 -1.61 1.29
CA GLU A 242 -9.75 -0.89 2.55
C GLU A 242 -10.93 -1.18 3.49
N PHE A 243 -10.63 -1.60 4.72
CA PHE A 243 -11.65 -2.00 5.70
C PHE A 243 -11.21 -1.69 7.13
N TRP A 244 -12.19 -1.62 8.05
CA TRP A 244 -11.98 -1.49 9.50
C TRP A 244 -12.04 -2.84 10.24
#